data_AF-X0RR53-F1
#
_entry.id   AF-X0RR53-F1
#
_cell.length_a   1.000
_cell.length_b   1.000
_cell.length_c   1.000
_cell.angle_alpha   90.00
_cell.angle_beta   90.00
_cell.angle_gamma   90.00
#
_symmetry.space_group_name_H-M   'P 1'
#
loop_
_entity.id
_entity.type
_entity.pdbx_description
1 polymer ?
#
loop_
_entity_poly.entity_id
_entity_poly.type
_entity_poly.pdbx_seq_one_letter_code
_entity_poly.pdbx_strand_id
1 'polypeptide(L)'
;KFHAVAKWAGSSPEEFFDVYYLSQEGKLMPIQLYYPEYYRSLSTRLYNFDGKAVTPDTSVVISYQERLDSKGEVVKEITSAESFPSYEAAEAFISRQESTNYRIVSSHPFVSPVPLGAVEHYNLIHSSSSGPLLPEVGFIPEVKIFEYTE
;
A
#
# COMPACT_ATOMS: atom_id res chain seq x y z
N LYS A 1 -1.63 -8.27 -11.65
CA LYS A 1 -2.34 -7.59 -12.76
C LYS A 1 -3.00 -6.26 -12.36
N PHE A 2 -2.85 -5.79 -11.11
CA PHE A 2 -3.48 -4.55 -10.62
C PHE A 2 -3.25 -3.32 -11.53
N HIS A 3 -1.99 -3.10 -11.96
CA HIS A 3 -1.63 -1.98 -12.85
C HIS A 3 -2.48 -1.91 -14.13
N ALA A 4 -2.86 -3.06 -14.71
CA ALA A 4 -3.61 -3.10 -15.96
C ALA A 4 -5.07 -2.70 -15.73
N VAL A 5 -5.65 -3.12 -14.59
CA VAL A 5 -7.01 -2.76 -14.19
C VAL A 5 -7.08 -1.26 -13.88
N ALA A 6 -6.09 -0.72 -13.15
CA ALA A 6 -6.01 0.72 -12.85
C ALA A 6 -5.96 1.56 -14.14
N LYS A 7 -5.06 1.21 -15.07
CA LYS A 7 -4.96 1.89 -16.37
C LYS A 7 -6.25 1.79 -17.18
N TRP A 8 -6.89 0.63 -17.21
CA TRP A 8 -8.17 0.44 -17.90
C TRP A 8 -9.30 1.29 -17.29
N ALA A 9 -9.30 1.46 -15.96
CA ALA A 9 -10.25 2.30 -15.24
C ALA A 9 -9.98 3.81 -15.37
N GLY A 10 -8.92 4.21 -16.09
CA GLY A 10 -8.56 5.62 -16.31
C GLY A 10 -7.69 6.24 -15.22
N SER A 11 -7.21 5.46 -14.25
CA SER A 11 -6.29 5.93 -13.20
C SER A 11 -4.83 5.63 -13.53
N SER A 12 -3.93 6.45 -13.02
CA SER A 12 -2.49 6.16 -13.05
C SER A 12 -2.14 5.11 -11.98
N PRO A 13 -1.37 4.05 -12.28
CA PRO A 13 -0.86 3.12 -11.24
C PRO A 13 -0.13 3.83 -10.09
N GLU A 14 0.52 4.96 -10.41
CA GLU A 14 1.24 5.85 -9.50
C GLU A 14 0.32 6.53 -8.47
N GLU A 15 -1.00 6.45 -8.62
CA GLU A 15 -1.95 6.84 -7.58
C GLU A 15 -2.02 5.80 -6.45
N PHE A 16 -1.64 4.55 -6.72
CA PHE A 16 -1.81 3.42 -5.80
C PHE A 16 -0.47 2.93 -5.22
N PHE A 17 0.60 2.98 -5.98
CA PHE A 17 1.94 2.61 -5.53
C PHE A 17 2.99 3.27 -6.41
N ASP A 18 4.20 3.40 -5.91
CA ASP A 18 5.32 3.95 -6.67
C ASP A 18 6.65 3.32 -6.24
N VAL A 19 7.68 3.53 -7.03
CA VAL A 19 9.05 3.10 -6.74
C VAL A 19 9.81 4.26 -6.09
N TYR A 20 10.30 4.01 -4.88
CA TYR A 20 11.21 4.87 -4.16
C TYR A 20 12.59 4.22 -4.09
N TYR A 21 13.59 4.98 -3.64
CA TYR A 21 14.95 4.48 -3.51
C TYR A 21 15.47 4.71 -2.09
N LEU A 22 16.06 3.66 -1.52
CA LEU A 22 16.81 3.71 -0.28
C LEU A 22 18.30 3.87 -0.60
N SER A 23 18.96 4.81 0.07
CA SER A 23 20.42 4.95 -0.02
C SER A 23 21.08 4.02 0.99
N GLN A 24 21.74 2.96 0.50
CA GLN A 24 22.49 2.01 1.33
C GLN A 24 23.88 1.82 0.75
N GLU A 25 24.92 2.07 1.56
CA GLU A 25 26.34 1.89 1.18
C GLU A 25 26.70 2.56 -0.18
N GLY A 26 26.12 3.73 -0.45
CA GLY A 26 26.35 4.47 -1.70
C GLY A 26 25.61 3.92 -2.93
N LYS A 27 24.72 2.94 -2.76
CA LYS A 27 23.84 2.42 -3.81
C LYS A 27 22.39 2.81 -3.54
N LEU A 28 21.68 3.15 -4.61
CA LEU A 28 20.23 3.32 -4.56
C LEU A 28 19.55 1.96 -4.78
N MET A 29 18.84 1.49 -3.77
CA MET A 29 18.07 0.25 -3.82
C MET A 29 16.59 0.59 -4.06
N PRO A 30 15.97 0.14 -5.15
CA PRO A 30 14.56 0.41 -5.42
C PRO A 30 13.68 -0.36 -4.43
N ILE A 31 12.64 0.30 -3.92
CA ILE A 31 11.59 -0.28 -3.09
C ILE A 31 10.24 0.18 -3.61
N GLN A 32 9.34 -0.78 -3.86
CA GLN A 32 7.95 -0.45 -4.20
C GLN A 32 7.18 -0.19 -2.91
N LEU A 33 6.52 0.96 -2.86
CA LEU A 33 5.70 1.37 -1.72
C LEU A 33 4.25 1.54 -2.16
N TYR A 34 3.34 1.01 -1.35
CA TYR A 34 1.90 1.04 -1.58
C TYR A 34 1.27 2.16 -0.76
N TYR A 35 0.39 2.91 -1.41
CA TYR A 35 -0.29 4.06 -0.84
C TYR A 35 -1.65 3.66 -0.28
N PRO A 36 -2.25 4.49 0.60
CA PRO A 36 -3.60 4.26 1.13
C PRO A 36 -4.64 3.92 0.05
N GLU A 37 -4.54 4.55 -1.12
CA GLU A 37 -5.42 4.35 -2.27
C GLU A 37 -5.42 2.89 -2.76
N TYR A 38 -4.26 2.20 -2.73
CA TYR A 38 -4.15 0.78 -3.06
C TYR A 38 -5.01 -0.08 -2.14
N TYR A 39 -4.93 0.18 -0.83
CA TYR A 39 -5.67 -0.57 0.19
C TYR A 39 -7.16 -0.25 0.19
N ARG A 40 -7.53 0.98 -0.16
CA ARG A 40 -8.92 1.43 -0.27
C ARG A 40 -9.64 0.88 -1.51
N SER A 41 -8.90 0.41 -2.52
CA SER A 41 -9.51 -0.17 -3.72
C SER A 41 -10.30 -1.44 -3.41
N LEU A 42 -11.48 -1.60 -4.05
CA LEU A 42 -12.38 -2.73 -3.78
C LEU A 42 -11.71 -4.09 -4.00
N SER A 43 -10.91 -4.22 -5.06
CA SER A 43 -10.19 -5.45 -5.37
C SER A 43 -9.22 -5.86 -4.25
N THR A 44 -8.48 -4.90 -3.70
CA THR A 44 -7.58 -5.13 -2.56
C THR A 44 -8.37 -5.42 -1.28
N ARG A 45 -9.44 -4.66 -1.00
CA ARG A 45 -10.29 -4.88 0.18
C ARG A 45 -10.86 -6.29 0.21
N LEU A 46 -11.36 -6.78 -0.92
CA LEU A 46 -11.88 -8.15 -1.03
C LEU A 46 -10.76 -9.19 -1.00
N TYR A 47 -9.75 -9.09 -1.88
CA TYR A 47 -8.76 -10.16 -2.02
C TYR A 47 -7.78 -10.24 -0.84
N ASN A 48 -7.26 -9.10 -0.36
CA ASN A 48 -6.22 -9.10 0.67
C ASN A 48 -6.82 -9.24 2.08
N PHE A 49 -8.04 -8.73 2.29
CA PHE A 49 -8.62 -8.60 3.64
C PHE A 49 -9.98 -9.29 3.79
N ASP A 50 -10.40 -10.10 2.81
CA ASP A 50 -11.69 -10.81 2.80
C ASP A 50 -12.92 -9.89 2.92
N GLY A 51 -12.77 -8.60 2.59
CA GLY A 51 -13.81 -7.60 2.84
C GLY A 51 -14.00 -7.25 4.33
N LYS A 52 -13.15 -7.74 5.23
CA LYS A 52 -13.22 -7.45 6.67
C LYS A 52 -12.63 -6.07 6.97
N ALA A 53 -13.01 -5.54 8.13
CA ALA A 53 -12.37 -4.35 8.67
C ALA A 53 -10.90 -4.64 9.01
N VAL A 54 -10.04 -3.65 8.83
CA VAL A 54 -8.61 -3.70 9.16
C VAL A 54 -8.29 -2.56 10.11
N THR A 55 -7.59 -2.87 11.19
CA THR A 55 -6.97 -1.88 12.07
C THR A 55 -5.46 -2.10 12.00
N PRO A 56 -4.68 -1.12 11.50
CA PRO A 56 -3.23 -1.26 11.42
C PRO A 56 -2.61 -1.19 12.82
N ASP A 57 -1.64 -2.05 13.11
CA ASP A 57 -0.85 -1.96 14.35
C ASP A 57 0.02 -0.70 14.36
N THR A 58 0.51 -0.31 13.17
CA THR A 58 1.29 0.91 12.96
C THR A 58 1.03 1.49 11.58
N SER A 59 1.24 2.80 11.44
CA SER A 59 1.23 3.51 10.17
C SER A 59 2.61 4.10 9.91
N VAL A 60 3.20 3.80 8.75
CA VAL A 60 4.54 4.30 8.40
C VAL A 60 4.40 5.56 7.54
N VAL A 61 5.10 6.62 7.92
CA VAL A 61 5.28 7.83 7.11
C VAL A 61 6.71 7.83 6.58
N ILE A 62 6.87 8.07 5.28
CA ILE A 62 8.16 8.40 4.70
C ILE A 62 8.25 9.89 4.40
N SER A 63 9.45 10.44 4.48
CA SER A 63 9.83 11.67 3.77
C SER A 63 10.76 11.32 2.62
N TYR A 64 10.71 12.12 1.54
CA TYR A 64 11.57 11.90 0.38
C TYR A 64 11.98 13.20 -0.31
N GLN A 65 13.03 13.09 -1.11
CA GLN A 65 13.47 14.14 -2.03
C GLN A 65 13.46 13.62 -3.46
N GLU A 66 13.18 14.51 -4.40
CA GLU A 66 13.33 14.24 -5.83
C GLU A 66 14.72 14.68 -6.27
N ARG A 67 15.44 13.79 -6.97
CA ARG A 67 16.74 14.09 -7.56
C ARG A 67 16.84 13.51 -8.95
N LEU A 68 17.76 14.03 -9.76
CA LEU A 68 18.09 13.43 -11.04
C LEU A 68 19.10 12.30 -10.84
N ASP A 69 18.86 11.15 -11.47
CA ASP A 69 19.86 10.10 -11.58
C ASP A 69 20.92 10.43 -12.66
N SER A 70 21.87 9.52 -12.87
CA SER A 70 22.93 9.71 -13.88
C SER A 70 22.44 9.73 -15.33
N LYS A 71 21.17 9.40 -15.58
CA LYS A 71 20.51 9.43 -16.88
C LYS A 71 19.60 10.65 -17.04
N GLY A 72 19.45 11.48 -16.00
CA GLY A 72 18.57 12.64 -15.99
C GLY A 72 17.11 12.30 -15.68
N GLU A 73 16.83 11.11 -15.17
CA GLU A 73 15.48 10.72 -14.72
C GLU A 73 15.26 11.16 -13.28
N VAL A 74 14.06 11.65 -12.96
CA VAL A 74 13.68 12.02 -11.60
C VAL A 74 13.47 10.74 -10.78
N VAL A 75 14.20 10.61 -9.67
CA VAL A 75 14.06 9.53 -8.70
C VAL A 75 13.66 10.07 -7.33
N LYS A 76 12.77 9.35 -6.64
CA LYS A 76 12.32 9.66 -5.28
C LYS A 76 13.18 8.92 -4.27
N GLU A 77 14.12 9.62 -3.65
CA GLU A 77 15.00 9.07 -2.62
C GLU A 77 14.37 9.30 -1.24
N ILE A 78 14.18 8.22 -0.48
CA ILE A 78 13.64 8.29 0.89
C ILE A 78 14.70 8.91 1.80
N THR A 79 14.31 9.96 2.52
CA THR A 79 15.16 10.68 3.46
C THR A 79 14.90 10.28 4.91
N SER A 80 13.66 9.89 5.24
CA SER A 80 13.32 9.30 6.54
C SER A 80 12.13 8.35 6.42
N ALA A 81 12.01 7.43 7.39
CA ALA A 81 10.85 6.58 7.58
C ALA A 81 10.54 6.48 9.08
N GLU A 82 9.31 6.80 9.47
CA GLU A 82 8.88 6.88 10.87
C GLU A 82 7.59 6.07 11.05
N SER A 83 7.54 5.23 12.09
CA SER A 83 6.36 4.45 12.44
C SER A 83 5.56 5.15 13.53
N PHE A 84 4.25 5.25 13.31
CA PHE A 84 3.29 5.84 14.24
C PHE A 84 2.36 4.78 14.80
N PRO A 85 1.91 4.92 16.05
CA PRO A 85 1.02 3.95 16.71
C PRO A 85 -0.41 3.96 16.16
N SER A 86 -0.79 4.98 15.39
CA SER A 86 -2.09 5.03 14.71
C SER A 86 -2.00 5.86 13.43
N TYR A 87 -3.00 5.67 12.56
CA TYR A 87 -3.13 6.43 11.33
C TYR A 87 -3.36 7.92 11.59
N GLU A 88 -4.16 8.27 12.60
CA GLU A 88 -4.43 9.65 12.99
C GLU A 88 -3.16 10.35 13.49
N ALA A 89 -2.28 9.62 14.20
CA ALA A 89 -0.99 10.16 14.63
C ALA A 89 -0.06 10.42 13.43
N ALA A 90 -0.05 9.53 12.44
CA ALA A 90 0.67 9.73 11.19
C ALA A 90 0.12 10.93 10.39
N GLU A 91 -1.19 11.07 10.26
CA GLU A 91 -1.82 12.22 9.60
C GLU A 91 -1.52 13.53 10.33
N ALA A 92 -1.61 13.53 11.67
CA ALA A 92 -1.28 14.69 12.49
C ALA A 92 0.19 15.10 12.31
N PHE A 93 1.11 14.14 12.21
CA PHE A 93 2.51 14.41 11.92
C PHE A 93 2.71 15.06 10.55
N ILE A 94 2.08 14.53 9.49
CA ILE A 94 2.18 15.08 8.13
C ILE A 94 1.60 16.50 8.07
N SER A 95 0.45 16.74 8.70
CA SER A 95 -0.23 18.05 8.68
C SER A 95 0.59 19.21 9.27
N ARG A 96 1.64 18.89 10.05
CA ARG A 96 2.55 19.87 10.67
C ARG A 96 3.78 20.16 9.82
N GLN A 97 4.01 19.41 8.74
CA GLN A 97 5.18 19.59 7.89
C GLN A 97 4.92 20.71 6.88
N GLU A 98 5.96 21.49 6.58
CA GLU A 98 5.89 22.55 5.58
C GLU A 98 6.08 22.03 4.14
N SER A 99 6.68 20.84 3.99
CA SER A 99 6.92 20.18 2.70
C SER A 99 5.81 19.20 2.35
N THR A 100 5.52 19.05 1.05
CA THR A 100 4.56 18.09 0.53
C THR A 100 5.13 16.69 0.33
N ASN A 101 6.43 16.48 0.52
CA ASN A 101 7.10 15.21 0.24
C ASN A 101 7.05 14.23 1.42
N TYR A 102 5.89 14.15 2.07
CA TYR A 102 5.60 13.18 3.11
C TYR A 102 4.45 12.30 2.67
N ARG A 103 4.54 10.99 2.93
CA ARG A 103 3.46 10.07 2.55
C ARG A 103 3.34 8.90 3.52
N ILE A 104 2.11 8.56 3.86
CA ILE A 104 1.78 7.30 4.54
C ILE A 104 1.90 6.18 3.52
N VAL A 105 2.66 5.14 3.85
CA VAL A 105 3.00 4.05 2.92
C VAL A 105 3.08 2.71 3.65
N SER A 106 3.07 1.63 2.89
CA SER A 106 3.48 0.32 3.34
C SER A 106 4.37 -0.34 2.29
N SER A 107 5.37 -1.10 2.73
CA SER A 107 6.22 -1.91 1.86
C SER A 107 5.59 -3.27 1.52
N HIS A 108 4.44 -3.60 2.10
CA HIS A 108 3.81 -4.91 1.94
C HIS A 108 2.36 -4.79 1.47
N PRO A 109 1.97 -5.40 0.33
CA PRO A 109 0.62 -5.25 -0.22
C PRO A 109 -0.51 -5.82 0.67
N PHE A 110 -0.19 -6.69 1.63
CA PHE A 110 -1.17 -7.36 2.50
C PHE A 110 -1.15 -6.81 3.93
N VAL A 111 -0.33 -5.80 4.22
CA VAL A 111 -0.29 -5.11 5.51
C VAL A 111 -0.67 -3.67 5.27
N SER A 112 -1.90 -3.32 5.64
CA SER A 112 -2.41 -1.96 5.41
C SER A 112 -1.79 -0.97 6.40
N PRO A 113 -1.35 0.21 5.95
CA PRO A 113 -0.92 1.28 6.83
C PRO A 113 -2.08 2.19 7.26
N VAL A 114 -3.33 1.88 6.85
CA VAL A 114 -4.52 2.70 7.12
C VAL A 114 -5.66 1.84 7.67
N PRO A 115 -6.53 2.38 8.52
CA PRO A 115 -7.75 1.68 8.92
C PRO A 115 -8.69 1.54 7.72
N LEU A 116 -9.33 0.38 7.62
CA LEU A 116 -10.32 0.07 6.60
C LEU A 116 -11.59 -0.40 7.29
N GLY A 117 -12.73 0.16 6.92
CA GLY A 117 -14.03 -0.41 7.28
C GLY A 117 -14.25 -1.75 6.58
N ALA A 118 -15.21 -2.54 7.08
CA ALA A 118 -15.69 -3.72 6.34
C ALA A 118 -16.30 -3.29 5.00
N VAL A 119 -16.21 -4.14 3.99
CA VAL A 119 -16.91 -3.98 2.72
C VAL A 119 -18.31 -4.55 2.91
N GLU A 120 -19.33 -3.69 2.77
CA GLU A 120 -20.72 -4.11 2.84
C GLU A 120 -21.13 -4.83 1.54
N HIS A 121 -22.18 -5.66 1.62
CA HIS A 121 -22.79 -6.36 0.48
C HIS A 121 -21.91 -7.41 -0.22
N TYR A 122 -20.79 -7.84 0.38
CA TYR A 122 -19.96 -8.91 -0.17
C TYR A 122 -19.68 -9.99 0.88
N ASN A 123 -20.00 -11.23 0.55
CA ASN A 123 -19.73 -12.39 1.40
C ASN A 123 -18.76 -13.35 0.72
N LEU A 124 -17.70 -13.76 1.43
CA LEU A 124 -16.75 -14.75 0.93
C LEU A 124 -17.38 -16.15 0.97
N ILE A 125 -17.66 -16.72 -0.20
CA ILE A 125 -18.30 -18.05 -0.33
C ILE A 125 -17.31 -19.15 -0.73
N HIS A 126 -16.15 -18.77 -1.25
CA HIS A 126 -15.12 -19.73 -1.62
C HIS A 126 -13.72 -19.13 -1.49
N SER A 127 -12.79 -19.96 -1.01
CA SER A 127 -11.36 -19.69 -0.96
C SER A 127 -10.61 -20.94 -1.41
N SER A 128 -9.70 -20.80 -2.36
CA SER A 128 -8.89 -21.92 -2.83
C SER A 128 -7.97 -22.46 -1.74
N SER A 129 -7.68 -23.76 -1.80
CA SER A 129 -6.67 -24.40 -0.94
C SER A 129 -5.25 -24.35 -1.52
N SER A 130 -5.09 -23.81 -2.73
CA SER A 130 -3.78 -23.52 -3.34
C SER A 130 -3.37 -22.07 -3.07
N GLY A 131 -2.07 -21.88 -2.81
CA GLY A 131 -1.45 -20.57 -2.71
C GLY A 131 -0.18 -20.55 -1.86
N PRO A 132 0.55 -19.43 -1.87
CA PRO A 132 1.77 -19.29 -1.10
C PRO A 132 1.48 -19.06 0.39
N LEU A 133 2.42 -19.49 1.23
CA LEU A 133 2.54 -19.04 2.62
C LEU A 133 3.55 -17.90 2.65
N LEU A 134 3.13 -16.68 2.99
CA LEU A 134 4.03 -15.55 3.15
C LEU A 134 4.37 -15.33 4.63
N PRO A 135 5.63 -15.00 4.97
CA PRO A 135 5.97 -14.48 6.30
C PRO A 135 5.08 -13.29 6.66
N GLU A 136 4.76 -13.13 7.95
CA GLU A 136 3.94 -12.04 8.52
C GLU A 136 2.45 -11.99 8.08
N VAL A 137 2.09 -12.57 6.94
CA VAL A 137 0.72 -12.57 6.40
C VAL A 137 0.03 -13.93 6.58
N GLY A 138 0.77 -15.02 6.46
CA GLY A 138 0.22 -16.38 6.47
C GLY A 138 -0.19 -16.86 5.07
N PHE A 139 -1.17 -17.78 5.02
CA PHE A 139 -1.56 -18.44 3.77
C PHE A 139 -2.42 -17.50 2.91
N ILE A 140 -2.05 -17.36 1.64
CA ILE A 140 -2.74 -16.49 0.69
C ILE A 140 -3.38 -17.36 -0.40
N PRO A 141 -4.71 -17.55 -0.37
CA PRO A 141 -5.43 -18.28 -1.41
C PRO A 141 -5.23 -17.62 -2.80
N GLU A 142 -4.91 -18.41 -3.82
CA GLU A 142 -4.81 -17.95 -5.22
C GLU A 142 -6.13 -17.39 -5.76
N VAL A 143 -7.26 -17.96 -5.34
CA VAL A 143 -8.60 -17.59 -5.83
C VAL A 143 -9.56 -17.45 -4.66
N LYS A 144 -10.35 -16.37 -4.69
CA LYS A 144 -11.47 -16.12 -3.77
C LYS A 144 -12.71 -15.76 -4.58
N ILE A 145 -13.87 -16.26 -4.16
CA ILE A 145 -15.17 -15.93 -4.79
C ILE A 145 -16.05 -15.28 -3.73
N PHE A 146 -16.58 -14.12 -4.07
CA PHE A 146 -17.50 -13.37 -3.24
C PHE A 146 -18.88 -13.34 -3.89
N GLU A 147 -19.91 -13.59 -3.09
CA GLU A 147 -21.31 -13.36 -3.44
C GLU A 147 -21.67 -11.91 -3.10
N TYR A 148 -22.40 -11.24 -3.99
CA TYR A 148 -22.99 -9.93 -3.71
C TYR A 148 -24.37 -10.12 -3.07
N THR A 149 -24.62 -9.46 -1.95
CA THR A 149 -25.86 -9.57 -1.18
C THR A 149 -26.51 -8.20 -1.03
N GLU A 150 -27.80 -8.08 -1.39
CA GLU A 150 -28.59 -6.85 -1.21
C GLU A 150 -28.74 -6.44 0.26
#